data_AF-A0A840AMG2-F1
#
_entry.id   AF-A0A840AMG2-F1
#
_cell.length_a   1.000
_cell.length_b   1.000
_cell.length_c   1.000
_cell.angle_alpha   90.00
_cell.angle_beta   90.00
_cell.angle_gamma   90.00
#
_symmetry.space_group_name_H-M   'P 1'
#
loop_
_entity.id
_entity.type
_entity.pdbx_description
1 polymer ?
#
loop_
_entity_poly.entity_id
_entity_poly.type
_entity_poly.pdbx_seq_one_letter_code
_entity_poly.pdbx_strand_id
1 'polypeptide(L)'
;MMNATTRLLVAGAFAAAAVAMTAAPASAWTRSSSVTTARGTYTGSASGKCAYGAGCQRGSSWTGPNGGTVNHQGSAYATGNGAINYGGSTTGPNGGTVSRSGTISRY
;
A
#
# COMPACT_ATOMS: atom_id res chain seq x y z
N MET A 1 -30.29 -11.31 48.07
CA MET A 1 -29.11 -12.14 48.34
C MET A 1 -29.21 -13.36 47.45
N MET A 2 -28.36 -13.45 46.42
CA MET A 2 -28.26 -14.57 45.48
C MET A 2 -26.77 -14.84 45.28
N ASN A 3 -26.42 -16.12 45.36
CA ASN A 3 -25.13 -16.67 45.79
C ASN A 3 -23.99 -16.48 44.79
N ALA A 4 -22.77 -16.36 45.35
CA ALA A 4 -21.49 -16.12 44.68
C ALA A 4 -20.99 -17.24 43.74
N THR A 5 -21.82 -18.23 43.40
CA THR A 5 -21.43 -19.47 42.71
C THR A 5 -21.48 -19.36 41.17
N THR A 6 -22.08 -18.29 40.62
CA THR A 6 -22.21 -18.08 39.16
C THR A 6 -20.98 -17.40 38.52
N ARG A 7 -19.96 -17.02 39.30
CA ARG A 7 -18.75 -16.32 38.81
C ARG A 7 -17.57 -17.25 38.45
N LEU A 8 -17.75 -18.56 38.58
CA LEU A 8 -16.68 -19.56 38.53
C LEU A 8 -16.84 -20.59 37.39
N LEU A 9 -17.64 -20.27 36.38
CA LEU A 9 -17.71 -21.08 35.16
C LEU A 9 -16.86 -20.43 34.06
N VAL A 10 -15.69 -21.03 33.90
CA VAL A 10 -14.91 -21.10 32.66
C VAL A 10 -13.96 -19.92 32.42
N ALA A 11 -13.15 -19.64 33.43
CA ALA A 11 -11.72 -19.47 33.20
C ALA A 11 -11.16 -20.83 32.73
N GLY A 12 -10.99 -21.03 31.43
CA GLY A 12 -10.49 -22.32 30.93
C GLY A 12 -10.57 -22.52 29.43
N ALA A 13 -9.70 -21.84 28.68
CA ALA A 13 -9.03 -22.31 27.45
C ALA A 13 -8.29 -21.15 26.79
N PHE A 14 -7.34 -20.56 27.50
CA PHE A 14 -6.25 -19.79 26.86
C PHE A 14 -5.17 -20.79 26.45
N ALA A 15 -5.33 -21.46 25.30
CA ALA A 15 -4.23 -22.21 24.69
C ALA A 15 -4.51 -22.56 23.22
N ALA A 16 -3.49 -22.28 22.39
CA ALA A 16 -3.25 -22.79 21.04
C ALA A 16 -4.15 -22.21 19.92
N ALA A 17 -3.65 -21.55 18.88
CA ALA A 17 -2.28 -21.46 18.37
C ALA A 17 -2.12 -20.11 17.65
N ALA A 18 -1.31 -19.21 18.22
CA ALA A 18 -0.75 -18.12 17.44
C ALA A 18 0.40 -18.72 16.62
N VAL A 19 0.10 -19.14 15.39
CA VAL A 19 1.15 -19.44 14.40
C VAL A 19 1.81 -18.09 14.11
N ALA A 20 2.96 -17.83 14.75
CA ALA A 20 3.83 -16.74 14.39
C ALA A 20 4.47 -17.07 13.03
N MET A 21 3.72 -16.84 11.95
CA MET A 21 4.34 -16.61 10.66
C MET A 21 5.10 -15.30 10.79
N THR A 22 6.42 -15.35 10.98
CA THR A 22 7.28 -14.19 10.77
C THR A 22 7.37 -13.94 9.26
N ALA A 23 6.23 -13.63 8.63
CA ALA A 23 6.26 -12.88 7.40
C ALA A 23 6.87 -11.54 7.79
N ALA A 24 8.07 -11.23 7.29
CA ALA A 24 8.51 -9.83 7.27
C ALA A 24 7.31 -9.02 6.81
N PRO A 25 6.82 -8.02 7.56
CA PRO A 25 5.58 -7.38 7.20
C PRO A 25 5.80 -6.85 5.79
N ALA A 26 4.99 -7.33 4.84
CA ALA A 26 4.81 -6.56 3.62
C ALA A 26 4.43 -5.18 4.13
N SER A 27 5.33 -4.19 4.00
CA SER A 27 5.14 -2.89 4.63
C SER A 27 4.11 -2.13 3.82
N ALA A 28 2.85 -2.50 4.06
CA ALA A 28 1.69 -1.91 3.46
C ALA A 28 1.43 -0.58 4.16
N TRP A 29 1.33 0.48 3.37
CA TRP A 29 1.07 1.81 3.85
C TRP A 29 0.00 2.47 3.00
N THR A 30 -0.73 3.38 3.63
CA THR A 30 -1.69 4.26 2.98
C THR A 30 -1.45 5.67 3.50
N ARG A 31 -1.57 6.67 2.62
CA ARG A 31 -1.54 8.08 2.98
C ARG A 31 -2.58 8.85 2.19
N SER A 32 -3.11 9.89 2.80
CA SER A 32 -3.93 10.89 2.14
C SER A 32 -3.25 12.24 2.29
N SER A 33 -3.33 13.08 1.27
CA SER A 33 -2.67 14.38 1.24
C SER A 33 -3.45 15.37 0.39
N SER A 34 -3.41 16.64 0.79
CA SER A 34 -3.90 17.76 -0.01
C SER A 34 -2.75 18.74 -0.28
N VAL A 35 -2.77 19.35 -1.47
CA VAL A 35 -1.80 20.35 -1.89
C VAL A 35 -2.58 21.53 -2.47
N THR A 36 -2.49 22.68 -1.83
CA THR A 36 -3.13 23.91 -2.30
C THR A 36 -2.14 24.75 -3.09
N THR A 37 -2.53 25.16 -4.29
CA THR A 37 -1.75 26.04 -5.17
C THR A 37 -2.60 27.23 -5.60
N ALA A 38 -2.01 28.24 -6.25
CA ALA A 38 -2.77 29.35 -6.83
C ALA A 38 -3.83 28.89 -7.87
N ARG A 39 -3.69 27.69 -8.43
CA ARG A 39 -4.63 27.10 -9.39
C ARG A 39 -5.73 26.27 -8.73
N GLY A 40 -5.78 26.21 -7.41
CA GLY A 40 -6.74 25.44 -6.60
C GLY A 40 -6.11 24.29 -5.81
N THR A 41 -6.98 23.54 -5.14
CA THR A 41 -6.61 22.44 -4.22
C THR A 41 -6.64 21.09 -4.93
N TYR A 42 -5.55 20.35 -4.79
CA TYR A 42 -5.41 18.97 -5.25
C TYR A 42 -5.49 18.04 -4.04
N THR A 43 -6.32 17.01 -4.11
CA THR A 43 -6.43 16.02 -3.04
C THR A 43 -6.14 14.65 -3.61
N GLY A 44 -5.41 13.84 -2.87
CA GLY A 44 -5.10 12.50 -3.33
C GLY A 44 -4.79 11.54 -2.21
N SER A 45 -4.82 10.28 -2.56
CA SER A 45 -4.38 9.19 -1.70
C SER A 45 -3.34 8.35 -2.43
N ALA A 46 -2.47 7.73 -1.66
CA ALA A 46 -1.52 6.78 -2.18
C ALA A 46 -1.42 5.61 -1.22
N SER A 47 -1.25 4.42 -1.79
CA SER A 47 -0.98 3.21 -1.05
C SER A 47 0.16 2.47 -1.70
N GLY A 48 0.96 1.78 -0.90
CA GLY A 48 2.02 0.95 -1.42
C GLY A 48 2.29 -0.22 -0.50
N LYS A 49 2.98 -1.21 -1.04
CA LYS A 49 3.44 -2.37 -0.29
C LYS A 49 4.78 -2.80 -0.84
N CYS A 50 5.70 -3.17 0.03
CA CYS A 50 6.96 -3.78 -0.33
C CYS A 50 7.08 -5.10 0.38
N ALA A 51 7.43 -6.15 -0.35
CA ALA A 51 7.74 -7.46 0.21
C ALA A 51 9.17 -7.85 -0.18
N TYR A 52 9.90 -8.41 0.78
CA TYR A 52 11.25 -8.90 0.54
C TYR A 52 11.23 -9.94 -0.60
N GLY A 53 12.13 -9.79 -1.56
CA GLY A 53 12.22 -10.67 -2.75
C GLY A 53 11.16 -10.44 -3.84
N ALA A 54 9.97 -9.95 -3.50
CA ALA A 54 8.89 -9.70 -4.47
C ALA A 54 8.85 -8.24 -5.00
N GLY A 55 9.59 -7.34 -4.35
CA GLY A 55 9.68 -5.93 -4.72
C GLY A 55 8.59 -5.05 -4.10
N CYS A 56 8.47 -3.84 -4.62
CA CYS A 56 7.58 -2.79 -4.16
C CYS A 56 6.52 -2.47 -5.22
N GLN A 57 5.30 -2.23 -4.78
CA GLN A 57 4.22 -1.69 -5.60
C GLN A 57 3.65 -0.43 -4.95
N ARG A 58 3.25 0.53 -5.78
CA ARG A 58 2.62 1.77 -5.33
C ARG A 58 1.50 2.17 -6.29
N GLY A 59 0.35 2.49 -5.73
CA GLY A 59 -0.76 3.16 -6.41
C GLY A 59 -1.02 4.54 -5.80
N SER A 60 -1.51 5.48 -6.60
CA SER A 60 -2.07 6.72 -6.09
C SER A 60 -3.11 7.32 -7.02
N SER A 61 -4.07 8.02 -6.45
CA SER A 61 -5.10 8.77 -7.18
C SER A 61 -5.14 10.20 -6.67
N TRP A 62 -5.19 11.15 -7.60
CA TRP A 62 -5.18 12.58 -7.31
C TRP A 62 -6.26 13.29 -8.10
N THR A 63 -7.15 13.97 -7.40
CA THR A 63 -8.22 14.79 -7.97
C THR A 63 -7.84 16.26 -7.86
N GLY A 64 -7.92 16.96 -8.98
CA GLY A 64 -7.68 18.40 -9.05
C GLY A 64 -8.94 19.24 -8.79
N PRO A 65 -8.79 20.56 -8.70
CA PRO A 65 -9.87 21.49 -8.38
C PRO A 65 -11.00 21.50 -9.43
N ASN A 66 -10.72 21.08 -10.66
CA ASN A 66 -11.70 20.95 -11.73
C ASN A 66 -12.36 19.55 -11.78
N GLY A 67 -12.22 18.74 -10.73
CA GLY A 67 -12.80 17.38 -10.63
C GLY A 67 -12.07 16.29 -11.43
N GLY A 68 -11.13 16.66 -12.31
CA GLY A 68 -10.31 15.69 -13.06
C GLY A 68 -9.41 14.87 -12.14
N THR A 69 -9.41 13.55 -12.33
CA THR A 69 -8.63 12.61 -11.53
C THR A 69 -7.53 11.93 -12.34
N VAL A 70 -6.32 11.88 -11.78
CA VAL A 70 -5.16 11.18 -12.33
C VAL A 70 -4.83 9.99 -11.44
N ASN A 71 -4.70 8.82 -12.04
CA ASN A 71 -4.29 7.60 -11.36
C ASN A 71 -2.87 7.22 -11.79
N HIS A 72 -2.06 6.82 -10.83
CA HIS A 72 -0.71 6.31 -11.04
C HIS A 72 -0.59 4.94 -10.40
N GLN A 73 0.07 4.02 -11.10
CA GLN A 73 0.40 2.70 -10.61
C GLN A 73 1.84 2.40 -11.00
N GLY A 74 2.56 1.69 -10.15
CA GLY A 74 3.92 1.28 -10.47
C GLY A 74 4.43 0.17 -9.58
N SER A 75 5.44 -0.50 -10.07
CA SER A 75 6.14 -1.59 -9.39
C SER A 75 7.64 -1.50 -9.66
N ALA A 76 8.43 -1.92 -8.68
CA ALA A 76 9.87 -2.09 -8.82
C ALA A 76 10.31 -3.36 -8.08
N TYR A 77 11.12 -4.21 -8.71
CA TYR A 77 11.61 -5.44 -8.12
C TYR A 77 13.08 -5.69 -8.49
N ALA A 78 13.85 -6.25 -7.55
CA ALA A 78 15.24 -6.59 -7.78
C ALA A 78 15.35 -7.89 -8.60
N THR A 79 16.31 -7.95 -9.53
CA THR A 79 16.49 -9.09 -10.45
C THR A 79 17.58 -10.08 -9.98
N GLY A 80 18.01 -9.99 -8.71
CA GLY A 80 19.06 -10.85 -8.14
C GLY A 80 20.49 -10.40 -8.47
N ASN A 81 20.73 -9.83 -9.65
CA ASN A 81 22.06 -9.39 -10.10
C ASN A 81 22.39 -7.93 -9.73
N GLY A 82 21.81 -7.40 -8.65
CA GLY A 82 21.96 -6.00 -8.24
C GLY A 82 21.24 -4.98 -9.13
N ALA A 83 20.50 -5.43 -10.15
CA ALA A 83 19.65 -4.59 -10.98
C ALA A 83 18.19 -4.57 -10.48
N ILE A 84 17.47 -3.50 -10.81
CA ILE A 84 16.08 -3.25 -10.43
C ILE A 84 15.28 -3.04 -11.71
N ASN A 85 14.31 -3.92 -11.96
CA ASN A 85 13.29 -3.69 -12.97
C ASN A 85 12.19 -2.82 -12.38
N TYR A 86 11.71 -1.87 -13.16
CA TYR A 86 10.57 -1.04 -12.77
C TYR A 86 9.60 -0.85 -13.93
N GLY A 87 8.36 -0.58 -13.56
CA GLY A 87 7.29 -0.26 -14.49
C GLY A 87 6.25 0.60 -13.81
N GLY A 88 5.50 1.35 -14.61
CA GLY A 88 4.35 2.07 -14.11
C GLY A 88 3.53 2.70 -15.22
N SER A 89 2.29 2.98 -14.88
CA SER A 89 1.33 3.65 -15.75
C SER A 89 0.74 4.86 -15.06
N THR A 90 0.29 5.80 -15.88
CA THR A 90 -0.45 6.98 -15.46
C THR A 90 -1.66 7.13 -16.35
N THR A 91 -2.85 7.09 -15.76
CA THR A 91 -4.12 7.30 -16.45
C THR A 91 -4.65 8.67 -16.09
N GLY A 92 -4.86 9.51 -17.10
CA GLY A 92 -5.40 10.85 -16.93
C GLY A 92 -6.93 10.89 -16.83
N PRO A 93 -7.51 12.07 -16.56
CA PRO A 93 -8.95 12.24 -16.36
C PRO A 93 -9.80 11.87 -17.59
N ASN A 94 -9.20 11.94 -18.78
CA ASN A 94 -9.85 11.65 -20.05
C ASN A 94 -9.65 10.18 -20.50
N GLY A 95 -9.21 9.30 -19.59
CA GLY A 95 -9.00 7.86 -19.87
C GLY A 95 -7.70 7.50 -20.59
N GLY A 96 -6.96 8.47 -21.13
CA GLY A 96 -5.65 8.24 -21.75
C GLY A 96 -4.63 7.71 -20.75
N THR A 97 -3.91 6.65 -21.12
CA THR A 97 -2.90 6.00 -20.27
C THR A 97 -1.52 6.04 -20.92
N VAL A 98 -0.53 6.47 -20.15
CA VAL A 98 0.89 6.41 -20.53
C VAL A 98 1.59 5.40 -19.64
N SER A 99 2.31 4.46 -20.26
CA SER A 99 3.07 3.42 -19.57
C SER A 99 4.56 3.58 -19.81
N ARG A 100 5.36 3.27 -18.79
CA ARG A 100 6.83 3.23 -18.86
C ARG A 100 7.35 2.01 -18.14
N SER A 101 8.47 1.49 -18.61
CA SER A 101 9.21 0.41 -17.96
C SER A 101 10.69 0.50 -18.28
N GLY A 102 11.53 -0.10 -17.44
CA GLY A 102 12.95 -0.17 -17.68
C GLY A 102 13.68 -0.95 -16.59
N THR A 103 15.01 -0.97 -16.72
CA THR A 103 15.92 -1.63 -15.78
C THR A 103 16.97 -0.63 -15.35
N ILE A 104 17.22 -0.54 -14.04
CA ILE A 104 18.31 0.22 -13.45
C ILE A 104 19.35 -0.80 -13.01
N SER A 105 20.58 -0.70 -13.52
CA SER A 105 21.71 -1.51 -13.07
C SER A 105 22.86 -0.61 -12.65
N ARG A 106 23.69 -1.09 -11.71
CA ARG A 106 25.00 -0.48 -11.44
C ARG A 106 25.98 -0.98 -12.51
N TYR A 107 26.84 -0.08 -12.98
CA TYR A 107 27.97 -0.39 -13.85
C TYR A 107 29.19 -0.76 -13.01
#